data_AF-A0A1Y1WI54-F1
#
_entry.id   AF-A0A1Y1WI54-F1
#
_cell.length_a   1.000
_cell.length_b   1.000
_cell.length_c   1.000
_cell.angle_alpha   90.00
_cell.angle_beta   90.00
_cell.angle_gamma   90.00
#
_symmetry.space_group_name_H-M   'P 1'
#
loop_
_entity.id
_entity.type
_entity.pdbx_description
1 polymer ?
#
loop_
_entity_poly.entity_id
_entity_poly.type
_entity_poly.pdbx_seq_one_letter_code
_entity_poly.pdbx_strand_id
1 'polypeptide(L)'
;MIDFHHDCSVSPEAIEHGLADLQHEVDDWEMVEQKILRGSTLPFILSLHFESLHGTPTNGHFCIVDLNFVDWSPLEIPRANEQPSDPMSSLRLQQSTRPLTNLIHLLANGTILTGATVQSNPLVDLTGEFLYGESKTAFAMYVSSDESPNGSLESTIELIASLRRLKSREIIRPVDRRVLFFYEKAKYYQSEKYRFQDELADTQDEKEALEKDLDDIQRDYSDEREALVKEVSHWQERSRTLEETLDQLRSENEGMEADARWENAKLVTEKLALR
;
A
#
# COMPACT_ATOMS: atom_id res chain seq x y z
N MET A 1 9.11 8.90 10.68
CA MET A 1 10.18 7.99 10.23
C MET A 1 9.86 7.62 8.79
N ILE A 2 10.82 7.67 7.88
CA ILE A 2 10.58 7.44 6.45
C ILE A 2 11.07 6.04 6.12
N ASP A 3 10.18 5.26 5.51
CA ASP A 3 10.49 4.00 4.88
C ASP A 3 11.33 4.26 3.62
N PHE A 4 12.59 3.82 3.64
CA PHE A 4 13.57 4.01 2.58
C PHE A 4 13.34 3.12 1.35
N HIS A 5 12.27 2.32 1.31
CA HIS A 5 11.88 1.57 0.12
C HIS A 5 10.68 2.16 -0.62
N HIS A 6 9.80 2.88 0.07
CA HIS A 6 8.52 3.35 -0.49
C HIS A 6 8.27 4.85 -0.38
N ASP A 7 9.23 5.65 0.13
CA ASP A 7 9.01 7.07 0.46
C ASP A 7 7.77 7.28 1.35
N CYS A 8 7.45 6.28 2.17
CA CYS A 8 6.25 6.28 3.00
C CYS A 8 6.56 6.78 4.42
N SER A 9 5.69 7.64 4.95
CA SER A 9 5.72 7.99 6.37
C SER A 9 5.28 6.78 7.21
N VAL A 10 6.19 6.25 8.03
CA VAL A 10 5.87 5.19 8.99
C VAL A 10 5.06 5.79 10.14
N SER A 11 3.88 5.21 10.40
CA SER A 11 3.00 5.65 11.48
C SER A 11 3.59 5.31 12.86
N PRO A 12 3.25 6.06 13.92
CA PRO A 12 3.66 5.73 15.29
C PRO A 12 3.26 4.32 15.74
N GLU A 13 2.09 3.85 15.30
CA GLU A 13 1.58 2.50 15.60
C GLU A 13 2.47 1.40 14.99
N ALA A 14 3.02 1.62 13.79
CA ALA A 14 3.97 0.69 13.18
C ALA A 14 5.31 0.64 13.92
N ILE A 15 5.69 1.71 14.64
CA ILE A 15 6.87 1.72 15.51
C ILE A 15 6.62 0.90 16.78
N GLU A 16 5.42 0.99 17.37
CA GLU A 16 5.03 0.22 18.56
C GLU A 16 4.90 -1.28 18.31
N HIS A 17 4.42 -1.68 17.13
CA HIS A 17 4.25 -3.09 16.75
C HIS A 17 5.51 -3.76 16.18
N GLY A 18 6.59 -2.98 16.01
CA GLY A 18 7.87 -3.45 15.51
C GLY A 18 7.99 -3.31 13.99
N LEU A 19 9.19 -2.94 13.54
CA LEU A 19 9.50 -2.64 12.14
C LEU A 19 9.91 -3.88 11.34
N ALA A 20 9.44 -5.07 11.74
CA ALA A 20 9.81 -6.34 11.11
C ALA A 20 9.41 -6.37 9.63
N ASP A 21 8.27 -5.76 9.29
CA ASP A 21 7.76 -5.67 7.91
C ASP A 21 8.61 -4.76 7.01
N LEU A 22 9.52 -3.95 7.58
CA LEU A 22 10.45 -3.08 6.86
C LEU A 22 11.87 -3.66 6.79
N GLN A 23 12.10 -4.86 7.35
CA GLN A 23 13.40 -5.52 7.27
C GLN A 23 13.53 -6.24 5.94
N HIS A 24 14.50 -5.80 5.14
CA HIS A 24 14.83 -6.44 3.87
C HIS A 24 16.21 -7.10 3.96
N GLU A 25 16.29 -8.31 3.41
CA GLU A 25 17.57 -9.00 3.24
C GLU A 25 18.41 -8.24 2.22
N VAL A 26 19.66 -7.98 2.59
CA VAL A 26 20.61 -7.24 1.76
C VAL A 26 21.70 -8.21 1.33
N ASP A 27 21.63 -8.64 0.07
CA ASP A 27 22.56 -9.63 -0.49
C ASP A 27 23.89 -9.00 -0.93
N ASP A 28 23.90 -7.69 -1.21
CA ASP A 28 25.06 -6.97 -1.72
C ASP A 28 25.22 -5.59 -1.06
N TRP A 29 26.47 -5.25 -0.73
CA TRP A 29 26.85 -3.93 -0.23
C TRP A 29 26.55 -2.81 -1.23
N GLU A 30 26.59 -3.10 -2.54
CA GLU A 30 26.30 -2.10 -3.57
C GLU A 30 24.88 -1.51 -3.41
N MET A 31 23.90 -2.32 -2.98
CA MET A 31 22.55 -1.82 -2.70
C MET A 31 22.50 -0.86 -1.52
N VAL A 32 23.32 -1.11 -0.48
CA VAL A 32 23.43 -0.21 0.69
C VAL A 32 24.10 1.09 0.28
N GLU A 33 25.20 1.01 -0.49
CA GLU A 33 25.93 2.17 -0.98
C GLU A 33 25.05 3.05 -1.87
N GLN A 34 24.34 2.47 -2.82
CA GLN A 34 23.40 3.21 -3.67
C GLN A 34 22.32 3.91 -2.84
N LYS A 35 21.83 3.30 -1.76
CA LYS A 35 20.84 3.91 -0.84
C LYS A 35 21.44 5.08 -0.07
N ILE A 36 22.66 4.94 0.44
CA ILE A 36 23.38 6.03 1.11
C ILE A 36 23.63 7.19 0.13
N LEU A 37 24.07 6.89 -1.09
CA LEU A 37 24.41 7.89 -2.11
C LEU A 37 23.21 8.61 -2.72
N ARG A 38 22.02 7.97 -2.78
CA ARG A 38 20.78 8.63 -3.21
C ARG A 38 20.39 9.80 -2.31
N GLY A 39 20.90 9.82 -1.07
CA GLY A 39 20.57 10.83 -0.08
C GLY A 39 19.17 10.64 0.50
N SER A 40 18.95 11.19 1.69
CA SER A 40 17.70 11.08 2.43
C SER A 40 17.26 12.43 2.93
N THR A 41 15.95 12.62 3.10
CA THR A 41 15.42 13.77 3.83
C THR A 41 15.73 13.59 5.32
N LEU A 42 16.36 14.59 5.91
CA LEU A 42 16.76 14.59 7.31
C LEU A 42 15.58 14.94 8.25
N PRO A 43 15.52 14.40 9.48
CA PRO A 43 16.47 13.47 10.09
C PRO A 43 16.36 12.05 9.52
N PHE A 44 17.49 11.36 9.35
CA PHE A 44 17.54 10.00 8.81
C PHE A 44 18.05 9.00 9.85
N ILE A 45 17.54 7.76 9.76
CA ILE A 45 18.00 6.63 10.56
C ILE A 45 18.27 5.48 9.59
N LEU A 46 19.53 5.05 9.49
CA LEU A 46 19.93 3.84 8.77
C LEU A 46 20.18 2.73 9.78
N SER A 47 19.50 1.61 9.61
CA SER A 47 19.52 0.48 10.52
C SER A 47 19.95 -0.76 9.76
N LEU A 48 21.13 -1.29 10.08
CA LEU A 48 21.71 -2.49 9.48
C LEU A 48 21.79 -3.59 10.53
N HIS A 49 21.26 -4.76 10.19
CA HIS A 49 21.23 -5.91 11.06
C HIS A 49 22.17 -6.99 10.51
N PHE A 50 23.02 -7.53 11.38
CA PHE A 50 24.06 -8.48 11.01
C PHE A 50 23.90 -9.76 11.80
N GLU A 51 23.75 -10.87 11.09
CA GLU A 51 23.71 -12.19 11.70
C GLU A 51 24.96 -12.96 11.30
N SER A 52 25.72 -13.40 12.30
CA SER A 52 26.85 -14.31 12.08
C SER A 52 26.43 -15.72 12.46
N LEU A 53 26.53 -16.65 11.51
CA LEU A 53 26.27 -18.08 11.73
C LEU A 53 27.56 -18.89 11.99
N HIS A 54 28.73 -18.28 11.77
CA HIS A 54 30.01 -18.97 11.92
C HIS A 54 30.49 -18.91 13.37
N GLY A 55 30.48 -20.07 14.04
CA GLY A 55 30.86 -20.20 15.46
C GLY A 55 29.66 -20.19 16.40
N THR A 56 29.72 -19.34 17.45
CA THR A 56 28.56 -19.04 18.29
C THR A 56 27.72 -18.00 17.54
N PRO A 57 26.45 -18.31 17.17
CA PRO A 57 25.65 -17.35 16.44
C PRO A 57 25.50 -16.06 17.23
N THR A 58 25.65 -14.93 16.55
CA THR A 58 25.48 -13.61 17.16
C THR A 58 24.63 -12.75 16.27
N ASN A 59 23.85 -11.88 16.91
CA ASN A 59 23.11 -10.85 16.23
C ASN A 59 23.70 -9.49 16.63
N GLY A 60 24.17 -8.75 15.64
CA GLY A 60 24.68 -7.40 15.77
C GLY A 60 23.76 -6.41 15.09
N HIS A 61 23.64 -5.21 15.66
CA HIS A 61 22.90 -4.12 15.07
C HIS A 61 23.80 -2.91 14.94
N PHE A 62 23.80 -2.29 13.76
CA PHE A 62 24.51 -1.06 13.48
C PHE A 62 23.50 -0.01 13.02
N CYS A 63 23.44 1.08 13.76
CA CYS A 63 22.52 2.17 13.47
C CYS A 63 23.30 3.47 13.27
N ILE A 64 22.99 4.19 12.20
CA ILE A 64 23.43 5.56 11.97
C ILE A 64 22.21 6.46 12.08
N VAL A 65 22.31 7.48 12.94
CA VAL A 65 21.28 8.48 13.12
C VAL A 65 21.86 9.83 12.77
N ASP A 66 21.26 10.51 11.80
CA ASP A 66 21.57 11.90 11.46
C ASP A 66 20.35 12.77 11.78
N LEU A 67 20.54 13.69 12.72
CA LEU A 67 19.48 14.54 13.24
C LEU A 67 19.32 15.84 12.46
N ASN A 68 20.04 16.06 11.36
CA ASN A 68 20.13 17.35 10.68
C ASN A 68 20.78 18.45 11.55
N PHE A 69 20.69 19.70 11.09
CA PHE A 69 20.96 20.90 11.89
C PHE A 69 19.97 21.01 13.05
N VAL A 70 20.39 20.57 14.23
CA VAL A 70 19.68 20.77 15.49
C VAL A 70 20.28 21.95 16.23
N ASP A 71 19.44 22.91 16.57
CA ASP A 71 19.78 23.92 17.56
C ASP A 71 19.42 23.40 18.96
N TRP A 72 20.45 23.27 19.79
CA TRP A 72 20.36 22.78 21.16
C TRP A 72 20.14 23.91 22.17
N SER A 73 19.94 25.14 21.70
CA SER A 73 19.62 26.26 22.57
C SER A 73 18.30 25.99 23.33
N PRO A 74 18.17 26.46 24.58
CA PRO A 74 16.89 26.46 25.25
C PRO A 74 15.92 27.32 24.43
N LEU A 75 14.75 26.76 24.09
CA LEU A 75 13.67 27.46 23.39
C LEU A 75 13.36 28.79 24.10
N GLU A 76 13.90 29.90 23.59
CA GLU A 76 13.38 31.21 23.92
C GLU A 76 11.98 31.28 23.33
N ILE A 77 10.99 31.67 24.15
CA ILE A 77 9.65 32.02 23.65
C ILE A 77 9.86 33.02 22.52
N PRO A 78 9.31 32.81 21.31
CA PRO A 78 9.57 33.70 20.20
C PRO A 78 9.25 35.13 20.62
N ARG A 79 10.27 36.00 20.64
CA ARG A 79 10.01 37.43 20.76
C ARG A 79 9.24 37.83 19.51
N ALA A 80 8.16 38.59 19.69
CA ALA A 80 7.13 38.84 18.67
C ALA A 80 7.62 39.45 17.32
N ASN A 81 8.92 39.70 17.14
CA ASN A 81 9.50 40.44 16.03
C ASN A 81 10.54 39.67 15.19
N GLU A 82 10.83 38.40 15.45
CA GLU A 82 11.76 37.63 14.60
C GLU A 82 10.98 36.78 13.58
N GLN A 83 11.06 37.17 12.30
CA GLN A 83 10.55 36.34 11.20
C GLN A 83 11.50 35.15 10.99
N PRO A 84 11.04 33.91 11.19
CA PRO A 84 11.89 32.75 10.99
C PRO A 84 12.10 32.52 9.50
N SER A 85 13.36 32.41 9.08
CA SER A 85 13.70 31.80 7.79
C SER A 85 13.35 30.31 7.87
N ASP A 86 12.21 29.97 7.29
CA ASP A 86 11.50 28.68 7.32
C ASP A 86 11.09 28.17 8.73
N PRO A 87 9.95 28.66 9.27
CA PRO A 87 9.53 28.46 10.66
C PRO A 87 9.13 27.02 11.04
N MET A 88 8.69 26.24 10.06
CA MET A 88 7.89 25.03 10.35
C MET A 88 8.74 23.76 10.50
N SER A 89 9.87 23.67 9.81
CA SER A 89 10.75 22.49 9.86
C SER A 89 11.71 22.52 11.04
N SER A 90 12.36 23.67 11.30
CA SER A 90 13.30 23.86 12.41
C SER A 90 12.64 23.77 13.78
N LEU A 91 11.47 24.39 13.96
CA LEU A 91 10.72 24.37 15.21
C LEU A 91 10.23 22.96 15.59
N ARG A 92 9.73 22.19 14.61
CA ARG A 92 9.28 20.80 14.83
C ARG A 92 10.45 19.89 15.17
N LEU A 93 11.60 20.08 14.55
CA LEU A 93 12.82 19.34 14.86
C LEU A 93 13.32 19.66 16.28
N GLN A 94 13.42 20.94 16.65
CA GLN A 94 13.77 21.39 18.01
C GLN A 94 12.81 20.82 19.08
N GLN A 95 11.50 20.83 18.80
CA GLN A 95 10.50 20.22 19.70
C GLN A 95 10.71 18.70 19.85
N SER A 96 11.17 18.03 18.79
CA SER A 96 11.43 16.59 18.80
C SER A 96 12.76 16.23 19.48
N THR A 97 13.75 17.12 19.48
CA THR A 97 15.06 16.86 20.12
C THR A 97 15.09 17.25 21.59
N ARG A 98 14.19 18.13 22.05
CA ARG A 98 14.14 18.57 23.46
C ARG A 98 13.93 17.42 24.47
N PRO A 99 13.00 16.47 24.28
CA PRO A 99 12.89 15.32 25.19
C PRO A 99 14.17 14.48 25.24
N LEU A 100 14.87 14.35 24.11
CA LEU A 100 16.15 13.67 24.01
C LEU A 100 17.25 14.39 24.81
N THR A 101 17.35 15.72 24.68
CA THR A 101 18.30 16.54 25.47
C THR A 101 18.04 16.40 26.96
N ASN A 102 16.77 16.49 27.38
CA ASN A 102 16.39 16.31 28.79
C ASN A 102 16.78 14.92 29.30
N LEU A 103 16.53 13.87 28.52
CA LEU A 103 16.91 12.50 28.85
C LEU A 103 18.44 12.38 29.00
N ILE A 104 19.21 12.94 28.07
CA ILE A 104 20.68 12.94 28.13
C ILE A 104 21.16 13.60 29.43
N HIS A 105 20.64 14.78 29.79
CA HIS A 105 21.05 15.47 31.01
C HIS A 105 20.65 14.71 32.28
N LEU A 106 19.46 14.12 32.32
CA LEU A 106 19.00 13.30 33.44
C LEU A 106 19.91 12.10 33.67
N LEU A 107 20.25 11.38 32.59
CA LEU A 107 21.15 10.23 32.61
C LEU A 107 22.58 10.61 32.97
N ALA A 108 23.10 11.71 32.41
CA ALA A 108 24.44 12.22 32.69
C ALA A 108 24.63 12.62 34.16
N ASN A 109 23.55 12.99 34.84
CA ASN A 109 23.53 13.32 36.27
C ASN A 109 23.23 12.11 37.18
N GLY A 110 23.13 10.89 36.62
CA GLY A 110 22.93 9.66 37.39
C GLY A 110 21.52 9.51 37.96
N THR A 111 20.53 10.20 37.39
CA THR A 111 19.14 10.10 37.83
C THR A 111 18.59 8.72 37.50
N ILE A 112 17.99 8.04 38.48
CA ILE A 112 17.32 6.76 38.25
C ILE A 112 16.00 7.05 37.53
N LEU A 113 15.84 6.54 36.30
CA LEU A 113 14.69 6.79 35.43
C LEU A 113 13.33 6.31 35.98
N THR A 114 13.32 5.52 37.06
CA THR A 114 12.09 4.95 37.65
C THR A 114 11.10 5.99 38.19
N GLY A 115 11.51 7.24 38.36
CA GLY A 115 10.63 8.36 38.75
C GLY A 115 10.74 9.59 37.85
N ALA A 116 11.54 9.53 36.78
CA ALA A 116 11.73 10.66 35.87
C ALA A 116 10.76 10.55 34.69
N THR A 117 9.85 11.51 34.54
CA THR A 117 8.96 11.59 33.39
C THR A 117 9.70 12.23 32.22
N VAL A 118 10.31 11.41 31.36
CA VAL A 118 10.69 11.84 30.02
C VAL A 118 9.46 11.74 29.14
N GLN A 119 9.08 12.83 28.48
CA GLN A 119 8.03 12.77 27.48
C GLN A 119 8.47 11.80 26.38
N SER A 120 7.76 10.69 26.22
CA SER A 120 7.98 9.78 25.11
C SER A 120 7.73 10.55 23.81
N ASN A 121 8.66 10.41 22.89
CA ASN A 121 8.51 10.82 21.52
C ASN A 121 9.22 9.81 20.62
N PRO A 122 8.86 9.72 19.33
CA PRO A 122 9.42 8.71 18.45
C PRO A 122 10.94 8.75 18.36
N LEU A 123 11.55 9.93 18.51
CA LEU A 123 13.00 10.07 18.49
C LEU A 123 13.66 9.44 19.72
N VAL A 124 13.12 9.68 20.92
CA VAL A 124 13.57 9.08 22.18
C VAL A 124 13.36 7.58 22.15
N ASP A 125 12.22 7.10 21.63
CA ASP A 125 11.93 5.66 21.57
C ASP A 125 12.90 4.94 20.62
N LEU A 126 13.25 5.55 19.48
CA LEU A 126 14.19 5.00 18.50
C LEU A 126 15.67 5.10 18.92
N THR A 127 16.03 6.14 19.67
CA THR A 127 17.45 6.44 20.00
C THR A 127 17.82 6.19 21.46
N GLY A 128 16.85 5.91 22.32
CA GLY A 128 17.07 5.72 23.75
C GLY A 128 18.01 4.58 24.08
N GLU A 129 17.96 3.49 23.30
CA GLU A 129 18.88 2.35 23.45
C GLU A 129 20.35 2.75 23.27
N PHE A 130 20.64 3.81 22.49
CA PHE A 130 21.99 4.35 22.33
C PHE A 130 22.48 5.13 23.55
N LEU A 131 21.57 5.61 24.40
CA LEU A 131 21.90 6.44 25.57
C LEU A 131 22.06 5.62 26.86
N TYR A 132 21.20 4.63 27.07
CA TYR A 132 21.15 3.84 28.32
C TYR A 132 21.08 2.33 28.12
N GLY A 133 21.00 1.87 26.87
CA GLY A 133 20.78 0.47 26.53
C GLY A 133 22.05 -0.36 26.37
N GLU A 134 21.87 -1.50 25.69
CA GLU A 134 22.91 -2.50 25.47
C GLU A 134 23.66 -2.27 24.15
N SER A 135 24.19 -1.06 23.98
CA SER A 135 24.78 -0.61 22.72
C SER A 135 26.15 0.01 22.91
N LYS A 136 26.95 -0.02 21.84
CA LYS A 136 28.18 0.75 21.72
C LYS A 136 27.89 1.99 20.89
N THR A 137 27.95 3.15 21.52
CA THR A 137 27.52 4.40 20.89
C THR A 137 28.69 5.35 20.70
N ALA A 138 28.78 5.94 19.51
CA ALA A 138 29.67 7.04 19.21
C ALA A 138 28.83 8.24 18.75
N PHE A 139 29.11 9.42 19.31
CA PHE A 139 28.45 10.66 18.91
C PHE A 139 29.41 11.50 18.06
N ALA A 140 28.99 11.84 16.85
CA ALA A 140 29.66 12.83 16.01
C ALA A 140 28.89 14.15 16.11
N MET A 141 29.55 15.21 16.58
CA MET A 141 28.94 16.54 16.70
C MET A 141 29.75 17.54 15.89
N TYR A 142 29.08 18.13 14.90
CA TYR A 142 29.63 19.19 14.07
C TYR A 142 29.20 20.53 14.66
N VAL A 143 30.16 21.40 14.88
CA VAL A 143 29.95 22.71 15.52
C VAL A 143 30.40 23.77 14.53
N SER A 144 29.50 24.70 14.19
CA SER A 144 29.87 25.87 13.39
C SER A 144 30.63 26.87 14.25
N SER A 145 31.69 27.45 13.69
CA SER A 145 32.44 28.54 14.30
C SER A 145 31.85 29.93 14.00
N ASP A 146 30.75 30.00 13.24
CA ASP A 146 30.15 31.29 12.87
C ASP A 146 29.59 31.99 14.11
N GLU A 147 30.07 33.20 14.37
CA GLU A 147 29.62 34.10 15.46
C GLU A 147 28.20 34.66 15.24
N SER A 148 27.30 33.86 14.68
CA SER A 148 25.91 34.26 14.55
C SER A 148 25.29 34.45 15.94
N PRO A 149 24.55 35.55 16.20
CA PRO A 149 24.05 35.90 17.52
C PRO A 149 23.00 34.92 18.09
N ASN A 150 22.54 33.96 17.28
CA ASN A 150 21.43 33.07 17.62
C ASN A 150 21.87 31.62 17.87
N GLY A 151 23.16 31.27 17.67
CA GLY A 151 23.68 29.94 17.95
C GLY A 151 24.40 29.89 19.30
N SER A 152 23.75 29.40 20.36
CA SER A 152 24.42 29.19 21.64
C SER A 152 25.37 27.99 21.55
N LEU A 153 26.63 28.27 21.22
CA LEU A 153 27.72 27.30 21.29
C LEU A 153 27.83 26.69 22.70
N GLU A 154 27.52 27.47 23.74
CA GLU A 154 27.54 27.04 25.14
C GLU A 154 26.63 25.85 25.40
N SER A 155 25.39 25.89 24.90
CA SER A 155 24.40 24.81 25.08
C SER A 155 24.85 23.53 24.37
N THR A 156 25.46 23.66 23.19
CA THR A 156 26.03 22.52 22.46
C THR A 156 27.22 21.91 23.21
N ILE A 157 28.11 22.75 23.77
CA ILE A 157 29.25 22.28 24.59
C ILE A 157 28.78 21.59 25.86
N GLU A 158 27.75 22.11 26.54
CA GLU A 158 27.17 21.49 27.73
C GLU A 158 26.55 20.12 27.42
N LEU A 159 25.88 20.01 26.26
CA LEU A 159 25.36 18.74 25.77
C LEU A 159 26.50 17.74 25.50
N ILE A 160 27.58 18.17 24.83
CA ILE A 160 28.78 17.35 24.59
C ILE A 160 29.35 16.84 25.92
N ALA A 161 29.46 17.72 26.93
CA ALA A 161 29.94 17.35 28.25
C ALA A 161 29.01 16.34 28.96
N SER A 162 27.70 16.44 28.72
CA SER A 162 26.71 15.51 29.26
C SER A 162 26.77 14.15 28.57
N LEU A 163 26.88 14.12 27.24
CA LEU A 163 27.02 12.89 26.46
C LEU A 163 28.26 12.07 26.87
N ARG A 164 29.38 12.74 27.16
CA ARG A 164 30.60 12.07 27.66
C ARG A 164 30.45 11.40 29.02
N ARG A 165 29.46 11.81 29.83
CA ARG A 165 29.18 11.21 31.14
C ARG A 165 28.28 9.98 31.05
N LEU A 166 27.64 9.76 29.91
CA LEU A 166 26.79 8.59 29.70
C LEU A 166 27.62 7.31 29.77
N LYS A 167 27.01 6.27 30.34
CA LYS A 167 27.57 4.93 30.42
C LYS A 167 26.60 3.98 29.75
N SER A 168 27.01 3.42 28.62
CA SER A 168 26.29 2.32 27.99
C SER A 168 26.82 0.97 28.49
N ARG A 169 26.01 -0.08 28.35
CA ARG A 169 26.40 -1.44 28.69
C ARG A 169 26.65 -2.23 27.41
N GLU A 170 27.90 -2.35 26.99
CA GLU A 170 28.23 -3.15 25.80
C GLU A 170 28.01 -4.65 26.11
N ILE A 171 27.09 -5.31 25.40
CA ILE A 171 26.84 -6.75 25.50
C ILE A 171 26.90 -7.37 24.11
N ILE A 172 27.67 -8.45 23.97
CA ILE A 172 27.58 -9.31 22.79
C ILE A 172 26.28 -10.10 22.93
N ARG A 173 25.39 -10.03 21.93
CA ARG A 173 24.12 -10.77 21.91
C ARG A 173 24.31 -12.13 21.24
N PRO A 174 24.60 -13.21 21.99
CA PRO A 174 24.59 -14.56 21.43
C PRO A 174 23.14 -14.92 21.08
N VAL A 175 22.96 -15.55 19.93
CA VAL A 175 21.70 -16.16 19.54
C VAL A 175 21.79 -17.64 19.89
N ASP A 176 20.87 -18.11 20.74
CA ASP A 176 20.72 -19.55 20.99
C ASP A 176 20.31 -20.22 19.68
N ARG A 177 21.06 -21.25 19.26
CA ARG A 177 20.78 -22.01 18.03
C ARG A 177 19.36 -22.55 17.96
N ARG A 178 18.74 -22.85 19.11
CA ARG A 178 17.34 -23.30 19.17
C ARG A 178 16.38 -22.18 18.85
N VAL A 179 16.68 -20.96 19.29
CA VAL A 179 15.90 -19.77 18.94
C VAL A 179 16.05 -19.47 17.45
N LEU A 180 17.25 -19.60 16.90
CA LEU A 180 17.50 -19.47 15.46
C LEU A 180 16.64 -20.46 14.64
N PHE A 181 16.59 -21.73 15.05
CA PHE A 181 15.74 -22.75 14.41
C PHE A 181 14.26 -22.36 14.40
N PHE A 182 13.74 -21.83 15.52
CA PHE A 182 12.35 -21.37 15.58
C PHE A 182 12.12 -20.11 14.76
N TYR A 183 13.10 -19.21 14.70
CA TYR A 183 13.05 -18.00 13.90
C TYR A 183 13.04 -18.33 12.40
N GLU A 184 13.91 -19.22 11.94
CA GLU A 184 13.92 -19.72 10.55
C GLU A 184 12.61 -20.42 10.20
N LYS A 185 12.09 -21.27 11.09
CA LYS A 185 10.76 -21.88 10.95
C LYS A 185 9.66 -20.83 10.82
N ALA A 186 9.69 -19.79 11.64
CA ALA A 186 8.71 -18.70 11.59
C ALA A 186 8.81 -17.92 10.28
N LYS A 187 10.03 -17.54 9.84
CA LYS A 187 10.28 -16.88 8.54
C LYS A 187 9.77 -17.74 7.38
N TYR A 188 10.03 -19.05 7.41
CA TYR A 188 9.51 -20.00 6.41
C TYR A 188 7.98 -20.01 6.38
N TYR A 189 7.30 -20.19 7.52
CA TYR A 189 5.83 -20.21 7.55
C TYR A 189 5.20 -18.87 7.18
N GLN A 190 5.86 -17.76 7.52
CA GLN A 190 5.42 -16.43 7.11
C GLN A 190 5.54 -16.26 5.59
N SER A 191 6.64 -16.71 4.97
CA SER A 191 6.79 -16.69 3.52
C SER A 191 5.75 -17.56 2.80
N GLU A 192 5.47 -18.77 3.33
CA GLU A 192 4.40 -19.64 2.78
C GLU A 192 3.03 -18.97 2.91
N LYS A 193 2.76 -18.29 4.02
CA LYS A 193 1.50 -17.54 4.20
C LYS A 193 1.33 -16.47 3.13
N TYR A 194 2.37 -15.69 2.84
CA TYR A 194 2.31 -14.69 1.77
C TYR A 194 2.13 -15.33 0.39
N ARG A 195 2.86 -16.42 0.09
CA ARG A 195 2.65 -17.16 -1.17
C ARG A 195 1.20 -17.63 -1.32
N PHE A 196 0.61 -18.17 -0.26
CA PHE A 196 -0.80 -18.59 -0.29
C PHE A 196 -1.77 -17.41 -0.42
N GLN A 197 -1.41 -16.22 0.07
CA GLN A 197 -2.23 -15.01 -0.13
C GLN A 197 -2.18 -14.56 -1.60
N ASP A 198 -1.01 -14.62 -2.23
CA ASP A 198 -0.85 -14.31 -3.65
C ASP A 198 -1.59 -15.33 -4.52
N GLU A 199 -1.43 -16.63 -4.25
CA GLU A 199 -2.17 -17.70 -4.95
C GLU A 199 -3.70 -17.54 -4.78
N LEU A 200 -4.16 -17.11 -3.61
CA LEU A 200 -5.58 -16.84 -3.36
C LEU A 200 -6.09 -15.65 -4.18
N ALA A 201 -5.29 -14.58 -4.29
CA ALA A 201 -5.62 -13.41 -5.10
C ALA A 201 -5.72 -13.79 -6.58
N ASP A 202 -4.72 -14.51 -7.11
CA ASP A 202 -4.73 -15.01 -8.50
C ASP A 202 -5.96 -15.88 -8.78
N THR A 203 -6.27 -16.81 -7.86
CA THR A 203 -7.46 -17.68 -7.99
C THR A 203 -8.77 -16.88 -7.95
N GLN A 204 -8.81 -15.80 -7.18
CA GLN A 204 -9.99 -14.94 -7.09
C GLN A 204 -10.17 -14.12 -8.37
N ASP A 205 -9.09 -13.59 -8.94
CA ASP A 205 -9.12 -12.90 -10.24
C ASP A 205 -9.55 -13.85 -11.38
N GLU A 206 -9.05 -15.10 -11.39
CA GLU A 206 -9.49 -16.12 -12.34
C GLU A 206 -10.99 -16.43 -12.18
N LYS A 207 -11.47 -16.51 -10.95
CA LYS A 207 -12.89 -16.74 -10.66
C LYS A 207 -13.76 -15.58 -11.17
N GLU A 208 -13.35 -14.34 -10.94
CA GLU A 208 -14.08 -13.15 -11.41
C GLU A 208 -14.11 -13.07 -12.95
N ALA A 209 -13.01 -13.43 -13.61
CA ALA A 209 -12.96 -13.51 -15.07
C ALA A 209 -13.92 -14.59 -15.62
N LEU A 210 -13.93 -15.78 -15.03
CA LEU A 210 -14.84 -16.86 -15.42
C LEU A 210 -16.32 -16.53 -15.16
N GLU A 211 -16.63 -15.83 -14.06
CA GLU A 211 -17.99 -15.37 -13.76
C GLU A 211 -18.47 -14.37 -14.82
N LYS A 212 -17.61 -13.44 -15.24
CA LYS A 212 -17.91 -12.50 -16.31
C LYS A 212 -18.13 -13.20 -17.65
N ASP A 213 -17.26 -14.14 -18.01
CA ASP A 213 -17.42 -14.92 -19.25
C ASP A 213 -18.75 -15.69 -19.26
N LEU A 214 -19.16 -16.22 -18.11
CA LEU A 214 -20.42 -16.94 -17.96
C LEU A 214 -21.63 -16.01 -18.11
N ASP A 215 -21.57 -14.80 -17.54
CA ASP A 215 -22.60 -13.77 -17.71
C ASP A 215 -22.72 -13.31 -19.17
N ASP A 216 -21.59 -13.12 -19.86
CA ASP A 216 -21.56 -12.74 -21.28
C ASP A 216 -22.17 -13.85 -22.15
N ILE A 217 -21.82 -15.13 -21.92
CA ILE A 217 -22.43 -16.27 -22.63
C ILE A 217 -23.94 -16.35 -22.39
N GLN A 218 -24.39 -16.14 -21.14
CA GLN A 218 -25.82 -16.17 -20.82
C GLN A 218 -26.58 -15.03 -21.52
N ARG A 219 -25.96 -13.86 -21.62
CA ARG A 219 -26.52 -12.71 -22.32
C ARG A 219 -26.63 -12.98 -23.82
N ASP A 220 -25.56 -13.45 -24.45
CA ASP A 220 -25.55 -13.77 -25.88
C ASP A 220 -26.60 -14.84 -26.21
N TYR A 221 -26.71 -15.87 -25.37
CA TYR A 221 -27.74 -16.91 -25.53
C TYR A 221 -29.16 -16.35 -25.36
N SER A 222 -29.36 -15.41 -24.44
CA SER A 222 -30.65 -14.74 -24.25
C SER A 222 -31.03 -13.89 -25.47
N ASP A 223 -30.07 -13.13 -26.00
CA ASP A 223 -30.28 -12.26 -27.16
C ASP A 223 -30.56 -13.10 -28.43
N GLU A 224 -29.82 -14.20 -28.64
CA GLU A 224 -30.07 -15.14 -29.73
C GLU A 224 -31.44 -15.82 -29.58
N ARG A 225 -31.81 -16.22 -28.36
CA ARG A 225 -33.12 -16.80 -28.09
C ARG A 225 -34.25 -15.80 -28.40
N GLU A 226 -34.09 -14.53 -28.03
CA GLU A 226 -35.08 -13.49 -28.34
C GLU A 226 -35.18 -13.26 -29.86
N ALA A 227 -34.04 -13.24 -30.56
CA ALA A 227 -34.00 -13.13 -32.02
C ALA A 227 -34.73 -14.30 -32.70
N LEU A 228 -34.46 -15.54 -32.27
CA LEU A 228 -35.15 -16.73 -32.78
C LEU A 228 -36.66 -16.69 -32.50
N VAL A 229 -37.09 -16.24 -31.31
CA VAL A 229 -38.51 -16.08 -30.99
C VAL A 229 -39.18 -15.06 -31.91
N LYS A 230 -38.53 -13.93 -32.18
CA LYS A 230 -39.03 -12.94 -33.15
C LYS A 230 -39.11 -13.52 -34.56
N GLU A 231 -38.13 -14.30 -34.97
CA GLU A 231 -38.12 -14.94 -36.30
C GLU A 231 -39.24 -15.98 -36.43
N VAL A 232 -39.43 -16.84 -35.42
CA VAL A 232 -40.53 -17.80 -35.37
C VAL A 232 -41.88 -17.09 -35.44
N SER A 233 -42.06 -16.01 -34.67
CA SER A 233 -43.29 -15.22 -34.72
C SER A 233 -43.51 -14.58 -36.10
N HIS A 234 -42.46 -14.09 -36.75
CA HIS A 234 -42.53 -13.52 -38.09
C HIS A 234 -42.96 -14.58 -39.12
N TRP A 235 -42.38 -15.77 -39.06
CA TRP A 235 -42.73 -16.88 -39.94
C TRP A 235 -44.15 -17.40 -39.71
N GLN A 236 -44.60 -17.47 -38.45
CA GLN A 236 -45.98 -17.82 -38.12
C GLN A 236 -46.99 -16.81 -38.67
N GLU A 237 -46.71 -15.51 -38.52
CA GLU A 237 -47.59 -14.46 -39.04
C GLU A 237 -47.64 -14.49 -40.57
N ARG A 238 -46.49 -14.65 -41.23
CA ARG A 238 -46.39 -14.79 -42.68
C ARG A 238 -47.12 -16.04 -43.19
N SER A 239 -47.05 -17.16 -42.45
CA SER A 239 -47.80 -18.37 -42.77
C SER A 239 -49.30 -18.10 -42.72
N ARG A 240 -49.79 -17.42 -41.68
CA ARG A 240 -51.21 -17.06 -41.55
C ARG A 240 -51.66 -16.16 -42.70
N THR A 241 -50.88 -15.14 -43.07
CA THR A 241 -51.24 -14.24 -44.19
C THR A 241 -51.28 -14.99 -45.52
N LEU A 242 -50.38 -15.95 -45.73
CA LEU A 242 -50.38 -16.79 -46.94
C LEU A 242 -51.57 -17.75 -46.97
N GLU A 243 -51.98 -18.31 -45.82
CA GLU A 243 -53.19 -19.12 -45.70
C GLU A 243 -54.44 -18.30 -46.04
N GLU A 244 -54.58 -17.09 -45.47
CA GLU A 244 -55.68 -16.18 -45.78
C GLU A 244 -55.72 -15.79 -47.27
N THR A 245 -54.55 -15.54 -47.87
CA THR A 245 -54.44 -15.22 -49.30
C THR A 245 -54.83 -16.43 -50.17
N LEU A 246 -54.43 -17.64 -49.78
CA LEU A 246 -54.81 -18.88 -50.47
C LEU A 246 -56.32 -19.12 -50.41
N ASP A 247 -56.93 -18.90 -49.26
CA ASP A 247 -58.37 -19.05 -49.08
C ASP A 247 -59.14 -18.00 -49.87
N GLN A 248 -58.65 -16.75 -49.91
CA GLN A 248 -59.22 -15.71 -50.75
C GLN A 248 -59.13 -16.07 -52.24
N LEU A 249 -57.97 -16.51 -52.73
CA LEU A 249 -57.79 -16.94 -54.13
C LEU A 249 -58.67 -18.15 -54.47
N ARG A 250 -58.85 -19.10 -53.54
CA ARG A 250 -59.79 -20.21 -53.71
C ARG A 250 -61.22 -19.71 -53.86
N SER A 251 -61.65 -18.81 -52.98
CA SER A 251 -62.99 -18.21 -53.05
C SER A 251 -63.22 -17.41 -54.34
N GLU A 252 -62.23 -16.62 -54.76
CA GLU A 252 -62.27 -15.89 -56.04
C GLU A 252 -62.34 -16.85 -57.23
N ASN A 253 -61.57 -17.94 -57.21
CA ASN A 253 -61.61 -18.94 -58.27
C ASN A 253 -62.97 -19.67 -58.32
N GLU A 254 -63.53 -20.04 -57.17
CA GLU A 254 -64.88 -20.61 -57.10
C GLU A 254 -65.96 -19.63 -57.59
N GLY A 255 -65.82 -18.34 -57.27
CA GLY A 255 -66.68 -17.27 -57.78
C GLY A 255 -66.58 -17.12 -59.30
N MET A 256 -65.36 -17.07 -59.84
CA MET A 256 -65.12 -17.03 -61.29
C MET A 256 -65.67 -18.26 -62.00
N GLU A 257 -65.54 -19.45 -61.41
CA GLU A 257 -66.14 -20.67 -61.95
C GLU A 257 -67.67 -20.60 -61.95
N ALA A 258 -68.28 -20.08 -60.89
CA ALA A 258 -69.72 -19.90 -60.79
C ALA A 258 -70.24 -18.88 -61.82
N ASP A 259 -69.54 -17.75 -61.98
CA ASP A 259 -69.83 -16.73 -62.99
C ASP A 259 -69.71 -17.30 -64.41
N ALA A 260 -68.65 -18.05 -64.70
CA ALA A 260 -68.46 -18.71 -66.00
C ALA A 260 -69.56 -19.76 -66.28
N ARG A 261 -70.04 -20.47 -65.24
CA ARG A 261 -71.19 -21.39 -65.37
C ARG A 261 -72.49 -20.62 -65.64
N TRP A 262 -72.72 -19.51 -64.94
CA TRP A 262 -73.89 -18.67 -65.14
C TRP A 262 -73.91 -18.02 -66.52
N GLU A 263 -72.77 -17.49 -66.98
CA GLU A 263 -72.62 -16.88 -68.30
C GLU A 263 -72.82 -17.91 -69.42
N ASN A 264 -72.28 -19.12 -69.28
CA ASN A 264 -72.59 -20.22 -70.19
C ASN A 264 -74.09 -20.58 -70.19
N ALA A 265 -74.73 -20.67 -69.02
CA ALA A 265 -76.16 -20.95 -68.92
C ALA A 265 -77.02 -19.83 -69.56
N LYS A 266 -76.61 -18.57 -69.41
CA LYS A 266 -77.22 -17.42 -70.06
C LYS A 266 -77.07 -17.47 -71.57
N LEU A 267 -75.87 -17.73 -72.09
CA LEU A 267 -75.62 -17.89 -73.53
C LEU A 267 -76.42 -19.05 -74.15
N VAL A 268 -76.58 -20.15 -73.41
CA VAL A 268 -77.41 -21.30 -73.82
C VAL A 268 -78.89 -20.92 -73.88
N THR A 269 -79.40 -20.18 -72.89
CA THR A 269 -80.80 -19.74 -72.86
C THR A 269 -81.11 -18.66 -73.89
N GLU A 270 -80.21 -17.71 -74.12
CA GLU A 270 -80.32 -16.72 -75.20
C GLU A 270 -80.31 -17.38 -76.59
N LYS A 271 -79.48 -18.41 -76.80
CA LYS A 271 -79.51 -19.21 -78.05
C LYS A 271 -80.81 -19.98 -78.24
N LEU A 272 -81.46 -20.42 -77.15
CA LEU A 272 -82.74 -21.12 -77.21
C LEU A 272 -83.92 -20.16 -77.46
N ALA A 273 -83.85 -18.91 -76.99
CA ALA A 273 -84.88 -17.90 -77.19
C ALA A 273 -84.89 -17.26 -78.60
N LEU A 274 -83.83 -17.45 -79.38
CA LEU A 274 -83.69 -16.98 -80.78
C LEU A 274 -84.13 -18.01 -81.83
N ARG A 275 -84.78 -19.10 -81.40
CA ARG A 275 -85.42 -20.11 -82.26
C ARG A 275 -86.93 -20.07 -82.12
#